data_AF-A0A7W8L4D9-F1
#
_entry.id   AF-A0A7W8L4D9-F1
#
_cell.length_a   1.000
_cell.length_b   1.000
_cell.length_c   1.000
_cell.angle_alpha   90.00
_cell.angle_beta   90.00
_cell.angle_gamma   90.00
#
_symmetry.space_group_name_H-M   'P 1'
#
loop_
_entity.id
_entity.type
_entity.pdbx_description
1 polymer ?
#
loop_
_entity_poly.entity_id
_entity_poly.type
_entity_poly.pdbx_seq_one_letter_code
_entity_poly.pdbx_strand_id
1 'polypeptide(L)'
;MSKVLTKCAAVCAAATCAVTIAHADPLAYSSPSAHNATPTSDTQGPLSRARVPRLALDDDVYLPTAHLNEKIIRVPVDAAGTVTLETTIYKPDGRGPFPMIVFNHGKIPGDPRTQERSDPLPFAREFVRRGYVVVAPNRQGFGHSDGVYEQDGCDVQRNGLGQAGDVAATIDYMSKQPYVDATHIVVAGTSHGGLATIAYGTEAAPGVRALINFSGGLRQDSCEDWQGNLTRAFGAYGEKTTVPSLWLYGDNDSVWNAPLVAGMYAAYGAHGASVKMVDFGKYKNDAHRLVGDRDGVRVWWPAVEAFLARAGMPTAVQYHVADPAAPQATGFAALDAVDAVPFLDNEGRNGYRNFLHQYPSRAFAVSDSGAWSWAEGGDDPMSVAVANCQKQSSDPCRLYAVDNSVVWGNQSSQTADAGDADANGRKAIASRE
;
A
#
# COMPACT_ATOMS: atom_id res chain seq x y z
N MET A 1 -23.27 2.58 66.13
CA MET A 1 -23.46 3.99 66.52
C MET A 1 -22.52 4.83 65.67
N SER A 2 -22.88 5.11 64.41
CA SER A 2 -23.61 6.29 63.94
C SER A 2 -22.87 7.61 64.21
N LYS A 3 -22.41 8.26 63.14
CA LYS A 3 -22.73 9.65 62.84
C LYS A 3 -22.53 9.93 61.35
N VAL A 4 -23.68 10.05 60.69
CA VAL A 4 -23.96 10.71 59.41
C VAL A 4 -24.00 12.22 59.65
N LEU A 5 -23.60 13.03 58.66
CA LEU A 5 -24.21 14.31 58.22
C LEU A 5 -23.21 14.99 57.24
N THR A 6 -23.52 15.75 56.18
CA THR A 6 -24.66 15.99 55.27
C THR A 6 -24.11 16.88 54.15
N LYS A 7 -24.68 16.79 52.94
CA LYS A 7 -24.39 17.61 51.76
C LYS A 7 -25.04 19.01 51.79
N CYS A 8 -24.60 19.84 50.81
CA CYS A 8 -25.21 21.06 50.21
C CYS A 8 -24.59 22.40 50.65
N ALA A 9 -24.40 23.43 49.82
CA ALA A 9 -24.36 23.63 48.36
C ALA A 9 -23.89 25.09 48.07
N ALA A 10 -23.28 25.30 46.89
CA ALA A 10 -23.24 26.53 46.05
C ALA A 10 -22.55 27.82 46.57
N VAL A 11 -21.59 28.39 45.81
CA VAL A 11 -21.78 29.45 44.78
C VAL A 11 -20.42 29.93 44.22
N CYS A 12 -20.45 30.26 42.93
CA CYS A 12 -19.48 30.77 41.95
C CYS A 12 -18.42 31.82 42.35
N ALA A 13 -17.28 31.80 41.62
CA ALA A 13 -16.78 32.94 40.83
C ALA A 13 -15.81 32.45 39.74
N ALA A 14 -15.87 33.11 38.58
CA ALA A 14 -15.42 32.68 37.26
C ALA A 14 -13.96 33.02 36.91
N ALA A 15 -13.38 32.25 35.99
CA ALA A 15 -12.40 32.72 35.00
C ALA A 15 -12.45 31.78 33.78
N THR A 16 -13.30 32.11 32.81
CA THR A 16 -13.36 31.45 31.50
C THR A 16 -12.34 32.10 30.57
N CYS A 17 -11.27 31.38 30.23
CA CYS A 17 -10.50 31.65 29.01
C CYS A 17 -11.12 30.81 27.89
N ALA A 18 -11.68 31.49 26.89
CA ALA A 18 -12.20 30.86 25.69
C ALA A 18 -11.03 30.35 24.83
N VAL A 19 -10.97 29.03 24.62
CA VAL A 19 -10.19 28.43 23.53
C VAL A 19 -11.19 28.14 22.43
N THR A 20 -11.04 28.80 21.29
CA THR A 20 -11.80 28.50 20.08
C THR A 20 -11.35 27.15 19.53
N ILE A 21 -12.15 26.12 19.78
CA ILE A 21 -12.02 24.83 19.09
C ILE A 21 -12.74 24.99 17.74
N ALA A 22 -11.97 25.03 16.65
CA ALA A 22 -12.54 24.90 15.31
C ALA A 22 -12.99 23.43 15.15
N HIS A 23 -14.30 23.20 15.16
CA HIS A 23 -14.87 21.91 14.76
C HIS A 23 -14.82 21.82 13.24
N ALA A 24 -14.10 20.82 12.71
CA ALA A 24 -14.26 20.40 11.33
C ALA A 24 -15.53 19.54 11.24
N ASP A 25 -16.51 19.97 10.45
CA ASP A 25 -17.71 19.18 10.17
C ASP A 25 -17.35 17.93 9.36
N PRO A 26 -17.77 16.72 9.77
CA PRO A 26 -17.56 15.53 8.98
C PRO A 26 -18.50 15.52 7.77
N LEU A 27 -17.95 15.37 6.58
CA LEU A 27 -18.71 15.09 5.37
C LEU A 27 -19.29 13.67 5.49
N ALA A 28 -20.60 13.57 5.74
CA ALA A 28 -21.33 12.32 5.80
C ALA A 28 -21.40 11.65 4.42
N TYR A 29 -20.74 10.50 4.27
CA TYR A 29 -20.97 9.56 3.18
C TYR A 29 -22.27 8.81 3.44
N SER A 30 -23.29 9.01 2.60
CA SER A 30 -24.55 8.26 2.65
C SER A 30 -24.62 7.29 1.47
N SER A 31 -24.62 5.99 1.78
CA SER A 31 -24.91 4.91 0.84
C SER A 31 -26.42 4.86 0.52
N PRO A 32 -26.87 4.67 -0.73
CA PRO A 32 -28.29 4.50 -1.01
C PRO A 32 -28.67 3.01 -1.03
N SER A 33 -29.45 2.59 -0.03
CA SER A 33 -30.34 1.43 -0.13
C SER A 33 -31.75 1.89 -0.54
N ALA A 34 -32.39 1.09 -1.39
CA ALA A 34 -33.66 1.35 -2.04
C ALA A 34 -34.85 1.55 -1.07
N HIS A 35 -35.76 2.48 -1.37
CA HIS A 35 -37.20 2.23 -1.61
C HIS A 35 -38.02 3.53 -1.77
N ASN A 36 -38.85 3.55 -2.82
CA ASN A 36 -40.09 4.30 -3.06
C ASN A 36 -40.33 5.67 -2.39
N ALA A 37 -40.22 6.74 -3.19
CA ALA A 37 -41.10 7.91 -3.06
C ALA A 37 -41.31 8.59 -4.43
N THR A 38 -42.57 8.72 -4.84
CA THR A 38 -43.04 9.46 -6.02
C THR A 38 -42.81 10.98 -5.86
N PRO A 39 -42.38 11.71 -6.91
CA PRO A 39 -42.06 13.13 -6.80
C PRO A 39 -43.21 14.05 -7.25
N THR A 40 -43.34 15.21 -6.61
CA THR A 40 -44.15 16.35 -7.11
C THR A 40 -43.25 17.53 -7.44
N SER A 41 -43.31 17.95 -8.73
CA SER A 41 -43.21 19.31 -9.31
C SER A 41 -42.10 20.27 -8.83
N ASP A 42 -41.42 21.08 -9.63
CA ASP A 42 -41.33 21.39 -11.05
C ASP A 42 -40.23 22.50 -11.08
N THR A 43 -39.13 22.37 -11.81
CA THR A 43 -38.86 23.24 -12.97
C THR A 43 -37.49 22.84 -13.55
N GLN A 44 -37.45 22.19 -14.71
CA GLN A 44 -36.21 22.01 -15.47
C GLN A 44 -36.50 22.14 -16.98
N GLY A 45 -35.73 23.00 -17.65
CA GLY A 45 -35.90 23.37 -19.06
C GLY A 45 -35.59 22.24 -20.05
N PRO A 46 -35.76 22.49 -21.37
CA PRO A 46 -35.81 21.44 -22.41
C PRO A 46 -34.52 20.59 -22.56
N LEU A 47 -33.40 20.99 -21.96
CA LEU A 47 -32.15 20.22 -21.95
C LEU A 47 -32.06 19.20 -20.80
N SER A 48 -32.94 19.24 -19.80
CA SER A 48 -32.95 18.27 -18.70
C SER A 48 -33.76 17.00 -18.99
N ARG A 49 -34.49 16.97 -20.12
CA ARG A 49 -35.28 15.81 -20.56
C ARG A 49 -34.53 14.88 -21.50
N ALA A 50 -33.32 15.24 -21.92
CA ALA A 50 -32.46 14.31 -22.63
C ALA A 50 -31.88 13.30 -21.61
N ARG A 51 -32.55 12.16 -21.44
CA ARG A 51 -31.86 10.94 -20.99
C ARG A 51 -30.93 10.53 -22.11
N VAL A 52 -29.76 11.15 -22.16
CA VAL A 52 -28.61 10.58 -22.85
C VAL A 52 -28.12 9.49 -21.90
N PRO A 53 -28.23 8.20 -22.25
CA PRO A 53 -27.44 7.20 -21.55
C PRO A 53 -26.01 7.71 -21.57
N ARG A 54 -25.34 7.83 -20.42
CA ARG A 54 -23.87 7.88 -20.47
C ARG A 54 -23.50 6.60 -21.19
N LEU A 55 -23.08 6.72 -22.44
CA LEU A 55 -22.16 5.76 -23.02
C LEU A 55 -20.96 5.79 -22.06
N ALA A 56 -20.94 4.85 -21.12
CA ALA A 56 -19.68 4.28 -20.71
C ALA A 56 -19.16 3.63 -21.99
N LEU A 57 -18.45 4.41 -22.79
CA LEU A 57 -17.44 3.81 -23.63
C LEU A 57 -16.53 3.14 -22.59
N ASP A 58 -16.48 1.81 -22.62
CA ASP A 58 -15.35 1.10 -22.05
C ASP A 58 -14.13 1.61 -22.84
N ASP A 59 -13.58 2.76 -22.44
CA ASP A 59 -12.49 3.46 -23.14
C ASP A 59 -11.22 2.58 -23.21
N ASP A 60 -11.23 1.46 -22.46
CA ASP A 60 -10.16 0.45 -22.38
C ASP A 60 -10.19 -0.59 -23.52
N VAL A 61 -11.24 -0.66 -24.35
CA VAL A 61 -11.36 -1.69 -25.42
C VAL A 61 -10.24 -1.58 -26.48
N TYR A 62 -9.53 -0.46 -26.55
CA TYR A 62 -8.44 -0.22 -27.50
C TYR A 62 -7.06 -0.03 -26.87
N LEU A 63 -6.91 -0.19 -25.55
CA LEU A 63 -5.60 -0.07 -24.94
C LEU A 63 -4.71 -1.29 -25.27
N PRO A 64 -3.42 -1.09 -25.60
CA PRO A 64 -2.50 -2.19 -25.75
C PRO A 64 -2.37 -2.95 -24.42
N THR A 65 -2.45 -4.28 -24.48
CA THR A 65 -2.08 -5.12 -23.35
C THR A 65 -0.59 -4.96 -23.07
N ALA A 66 -0.22 -4.76 -21.80
CA ALA A 66 1.17 -4.80 -21.37
C ALA A 66 1.36 -5.78 -20.22
N HIS A 67 2.52 -6.43 -20.22
CA HIS A 67 2.99 -7.19 -19.07
C HIS A 67 3.78 -6.28 -18.13
N LEU A 68 3.92 -6.70 -16.88
CA LEU A 68 4.76 -5.98 -15.90
C LEU A 68 6.25 -5.98 -16.29
N ASN A 69 6.68 -6.92 -17.16
CA ASN A 69 8.06 -7.12 -17.61
C ASN A 69 9.07 -7.01 -16.47
N GLU A 70 8.80 -7.76 -15.40
CA GLU A 70 9.64 -7.79 -14.20
C GLU A 70 11.09 -8.13 -14.57
N LYS A 71 12.04 -7.34 -14.04
CA LYS A 71 13.47 -7.63 -14.11
C LYS A 71 14.13 -7.35 -12.77
N ILE A 72 15.09 -8.19 -12.42
CA ILE A 72 15.97 -7.96 -11.28
C ILE A 72 17.32 -7.50 -11.84
N ILE A 73 17.81 -6.36 -11.36
CA ILE A 73 19.12 -5.84 -11.72
C ILE A 73 19.95 -5.53 -10.47
N ARG A 74 21.24 -5.28 -10.67
CA ARG A 74 22.16 -4.78 -9.64
C ARG A 74 22.48 -3.33 -9.93
N VAL A 75 22.09 -2.44 -9.02
CA VAL A 75 22.34 -0.99 -9.15
C VAL A 75 23.54 -0.61 -8.27
N PRO A 76 24.62 -0.04 -8.83
CA PRO A 76 25.75 0.41 -8.03
C PRO A 76 25.38 1.65 -7.19
N VAL A 77 25.80 1.65 -5.93
CA VAL A 77 25.67 2.82 -5.03
C VAL A 77 26.91 3.72 -5.04
N ASP A 78 28.04 3.20 -5.52
CA ASP A 78 29.29 3.94 -5.67
C ASP A 78 29.83 3.83 -7.11
N ALA A 79 30.71 4.76 -7.49
CA ALA A 79 31.27 4.81 -8.84
C ALA A 79 32.17 3.61 -9.19
N ALA A 80 32.71 2.92 -8.17
CA ALA A 80 33.54 1.73 -8.36
C ALA A 80 32.70 0.46 -8.53
N GLY A 81 31.39 0.52 -8.25
CA GLY A 81 30.48 -0.62 -8.23
C GLY A 81 30.79 -1.64 -7.13
N THR A 82 31.41 -1.22 -6.03
CA THR A 82 31.82 -2.16 -4.95
C THR A 82 30.65 -2.61 -4.09
N VAL A 83 29.64 -1.75 -3.95
CA VAL A 83 28.37 -2.08 -3.33
C VAL A 83 27.26 -1.94 -4.37
N THR A 84 26.40 -2.96 -4.47
CA THR A 84 25.27 -2.96 -5.39
C THR A 84 23.96 -3.34 -4.71
N LEU A 85 22.86 -2.74 -5.15
CA LEU A 85 21.52 -2.97 -4.66
C LEU A 85 20.78 -3.97 -5.56
N GLU A 86 20.20 -5.01 -4.98
CA GLU A 86 19.19 -5.82 -5.67
C GLU A 86 17.97 -4.94 -5.93
N THR A 87 17.61 -4.75 -7.20
CA THR A 87 16.56 -3.81 -7.59
C THR A 87 15.59 -4.48 -8.54
N THR A 88 14.31 -4.47 -8.17
CA THR A 88 13.20 -4.94 -9.02
C THR A 88 12.74 -3.80 -9.92
N ILE A 89 12.58 -4.07 -11.21
CA ILE A 89 12.07 -3.13 -12.21
C ILE A 89 10.82 -3.70 -12.84
N TYR A 90 9.78 -2.89 -12.92
CA TYR A 90 8.61 -3.13 -13.75
C TYR A 90 8.55 -2.10 -14.86
N LYS A 91 8.34 -2.54 -16.10
CA LYS A 91 8.37 -1.65 -17.27
C LYS A 91 7.28 -2.00 -18.27
N PRO A 92 6.47 -1.03 -18.74
CA PRO A 92 5.58 -1.27 -19.86
C PRO A 92 6.37 -1.62 -21.13
N ASP A 93 5.69 -2.24 -22.09
CA ASP A 93 6.25 -2.49 -23.41
C ASP A 93 6.56 -1.18 -24.15
N GLY A 94 7.55 -1.23 -25.05
CA GLY A 94 7.96 -0.08 -25.85
C GLY A 94 9.31 0.54 -25.46
N ARG A 95 9.71 1.54 -26.24
CA ARG A 95 11.07 2.12 -26.22
C ARG A 95 11.27 3.23 -25.18
N GLY A 96 10.19 3.79 -24.64
CA GLY A 96 10.24 4.98 -23.79
C GLY A 96 10.52 6.27 -24.60
N PRO A 97 11.00 7.34 -23.95
CA PRO A 97 11.30 7.42 -22.52
C PRO A 97 10.02 7.37 -21.67
N PHE A 98 10.07 6.65 -20.55
CA PHE A 98 8.96 6.49 -19.62
C PHE A 98 9.20 7.35 -18.37
N PRO A 99 8.18 8.02 -17.81
CA PRO A 99 8.29 8.59 -16.47
C PRO A 99 8.67 7.48 -15.47
N MET A 100 9.41 7.83 -14.43
CA MET A 100 9.89 6.89 -13.43
C MET A 100 9.20 7.11 -12.09
N ILE A 101 8.90 6.01 -11.40
CA ILE A 101 8.59 6.04 -9.98
C ILE A 101 9.47 5.07 -9.21
N VAL A 102 10.13 5.57 -8.16
CA VAL A 102 10.91 4.73 -7.23
C VAL A 102 10.03 4.37 -6.04
N PHE A 103 9.96 3.10 -5.67
CA PHE A 103 9.23 2.61 -4.51
C PHE A 103 10.18 2.08 -3.43
N ASN A 104 10.19 2.73 -2.27
CA ASN A 104 11.05 2.37 -1.15
C ASN A 104 10.30 1.48 -0.15
N HIS A 105 10.82 0.27 0.07
CA HIS A 105 10.26 -0.70 1.01
C HIS A 105 10.36 -0.26 2.47
N GLY A 106 9.44 -0.74 3.31
CA GLY A 106 9.52 -0.61 4.76
C GLY A 106 10.59 -1.51 5.39
N LYS A 107 10.57 -1.61 6.72
CA LYS A 107 11.43 -2.54 7.46
C LYS A 107 10.57 -3.34 8.42
N ILE A 108 10.63 -4.67 8.33
CA ILE A 108 10.01 -5.56 9.31
C ILE A 108 11.00 -5.89 10.44
N PRO A 109 10.54 -6.33 11.63
CA PRO A 109 11.41 -6.83 12.69
C PRO A 109 12.28 -8.00 12.24
N GLY A 110 13.45 -8.16 12.85
CA GLY A 110 14.42 -9.21 12.50
C GLY A 110 15.62 -8.70 11.69
N ASP A 111 16.41 -9.63 11.17
CA ASP A 111 17.60 -9.34 10.36
C ASP A 111 17.20 -8.80 8.97
N PRO A 112 17.56 -7.54 8.62
CA PRO A 112 17.32 -6.97 7.29
C PRO A 112 17.78 -7.85 6.13
N ARG A 113 18.85 -8.64 6.29
CA ARG A 113 19.35 -9.55 5.23
C ARG A 113 18.48 -10.76 4.97
N THR A 114 17.57 -11.08 5.88
CA THR A 114 16.61 -12.18 5.70
C THR A 114 15.26 -11.70 5.20
N GLN A 115 15.09 -10.39 5.02
CA GLN A 115 13.87 -9.81 4.44
C GLN A 115 13.83 -10.09 2.94
N GLU A 116 12.61 -10.28 2.44
CA GLU A 116 12.38 -10.55 1.03
C GLU A 116 12.75 -9.33 0.16
N ARG A 117 13.03 -9.63 -1.11
CA ARG A 117 13.22 -8.62 -2.15
C ARG A 117 12.01 -7.69 -2.21
N SER A 118 12.23 -6.40 -2.45
CA SER A 118 11.16 -5.42 -2.63
C SER A 118 10.36 -5.75 -3.88
N ASP A 119 9.08 -6.07 -3.68
CA ASP A 119 8.19 -6.54 -4.73
C ASP A 119 6.77 -5.93 -4.60
N PRO A 120 6.60 -4.64 -4.94
CA PRO A 120 5.35 -3.92 -4.69
C PRO A 120 4.33 -4.11 -5.82
N LEU A 121 3.92 -5.36 -6.13
CA LEU A 121 3.09 -5.67 -7.31
C LEU A 121 1.83 -4.81 -7.48
N PRO A 122 0.95 -4.59 -6.47
CA PRO A 122 -0.27 -3.80 -6.66
C PRO A 122 0.03 -2.34 -7.03
N PHE A 123 1.05 -1.77 -6.37
CA PHE A 123 1.54 -0.43 -6.67
C PHE A 123 2.15 -0.39 -8.08
N ALA A 124 3.01 -1.35 -8.42
CA ALA A 124 3.69 -1.39 -9.70
C ALA A 124 2.70 -1.50 -10.87
N ARG A 125 1.67 -2.34 -10.72
CA ARG A 125 0.61 -2.51 -11.71
C ARG A 125 -0.11 -1.21 -12.02
N GLU A 126 -0.45 -0.43 -10.99
CA GLU A 126 -1.17 0.84 -11.17
C GLU A 126 -0.35 1.88 -11.94
N PHE A 127 0.97 1.91 -11.72
CA PHE A 127 1.88 2.83 -12.41
C PHE A 127 2.27 2.35 -13.80
N VAL A 128 2.50 1.04 -14.01
CA VAL A 128 2.76 0.48 -15.35
C VAL A 128 1.55 0.69 -16.28
N ARG A 129 0.32 0.56 -15.78
CA ARG A 129 -0.92 0.91 -16.52
C ARG A 129 -0.88 2.34 -17.08
N ARG A 130 -0.12 3.25 -16.49
CA ARG A 130 0.02 4.67 -16.88
C ARG A 130 1.33 4.98 -17.59
N GLY A 131 2.05 3.94 -17.98
CA GLY A 131 3.28 4.07 -18.75
C GLY A 131 4.52 4.42 -17.92
N TYR A 132 4.53 4.16 -16.62
CA TYR A 132 5.71 4.38 -15.79
C TYR A 132 6.64 3.17 -15.81
N VAL A 133 7.94 3.43 -15.73
CA VAL A 133 8.87 2.46 -15.15
C VAL A 133 8.80 2.56 -13.62
N VAL A 134 8.65 1.43 -12.96
CA VAL A 134 8.64 1.33 -11.50
C VAL A 134 9.95 0.68 -11.07
N VAL A 135 10.66 1.30 -10.13
CA VAL A 135 11.97 0.85 -9.65
C VAL A 135 11.88 0.66 -8.15
N ALA A 136 12.09 -0.56 -7.67
CA ALA A 136 11.99 -0.92 -6.27
C ALA A 136 13.34 -1.49 -5.78
N PRO A 137 14.27 -0.64 -5.32
CA PRO A 137 15.55 -1.10 -4.79
C PRO A 137 15.36 -1.69 -3.39
N ASN A 138 16.03 -2.81 -3.10
CA ASN A 138 16.37 -3.17 -1.72
C ASN A 138 17.55 -2.30 -1.30
N ARG A 139 17.37 -1.48 -0.26
CA ARG A 139 18.42 -0.60 0.28
C ARG A 139 19.59 -1.43 0.84
N GLN A 140 20.74 -0.81 1.08
CA GLN A 140 21.95 -1.50 1.54
C GLN A 140 21.68 -2.36 2.78
N GLY A 141 22.21 -3.58 2.77
CA GLY A 141 22.03 -4.56 3.84
C GLY A 141 20.63 -5.18 3.95
N PHE A 142 19.70 -4.92 3.03
CA PHE A 142 18.43 -5.64 2.94
C PHE A 142 18.45 -6.72 1.87
N GLY A 143 17.80 -7.86 2.14
CA GLY A 143 17.72 -8.98 1.21
C GLY A 143 19.10 -9.36 0.67
N HIS A 144 19.24 -9.40 -0.66
CA HIS A 144 20.52 -9.69 -1.31
C HIS A 144 21.34 -8.45 -1.71
N SER A 145 20.94 -7.24 -1.30
CA SER A 145 21.77 -6.05 -1.52
C SER A 145 23.06 -6.13 -0.71
N ASP A 146 24.15 -5.65 -1.32
CA ASP A 146 25.44 -5.54 -0.64
C ASP A 146 25.39 -4.46 0.46
N GLY A 147 26.52 -4.24 1.13
CA GLY A 147 26.64 -3.24 2.18
C GLY A 147 26.02 -3.69 3.49
N VAL A 148 25.76 -2.72 4.38
CA VAL A 148 25.20 -2.96 5.71
C VAL A 148 24.02 -2.03 5.95
N TYR A 149 23.04 -2.53 6.68
CA TYR A 149 21.96 -1.70 7.17
C TYR A 149 22.48 -0.81 8.30
N GLU A 150 22.54 0.49 8.07
CA GLU A 150 22.89 1.48 9.09
C GLU A 150 21.64 1.90 9.87
N GLN A 151 21.58 1.53 11.15
CA GLN A 151 20.48 1.91 12.06
C GLN A 151 20.65 3.34 12.62
N ASP A 152 21.87 3.88 12.63
CA ASP A 152 22.27 5.18 13.24
C ASP A 152 21.83 5.37 14.70
N GLY A 153 21.69 4.27 15.45
CA GLY A 153 21.25 4.32 16.85
C GLY A 153 19.91 5.03 17.01
N CYS A 154 19.88 6.06 17.85
CA CYS A 154 18.71 6.91 18.08
C CYS A 154 18.71 8.19 17.23
N ASP A 155 19.48 8.28 16.13
CA ASP A 155 19.43 9.43 15.23
C ASP A 155 18.55 9.11 14.01
N VAL A 156 17.26 9.40 14.13
CA VAL A 156 16.28 9.14 13.07
C VAL A 156 16.53 10.01 11.84
N GLN A 157 17.05 11.23 12.04
CA GLN A 157 17.34 12.15 10.95
C GLN A 157 18.50 11.63 10.09
N ARG A 158 19.59 11.24 10.74
CA ARG A 158 20.75 10.65 10.05
C ARG A 158 20.37 9.33 9.38
N ASN A 159 19.57 8.51 10.05
CA ASN A 159 19.09 7.25 9.46
C ASN A 159 18.34 7.49 8.15
N GLY A 160 17.35 8.40 8.14
CA GLY A 160 16.59 8.67 6.92
C GLY A 160 17.47 9.21 5.78
N LEU A 161 18.45 10.06 6.09
CA LEU A 161 19.41 10.58 5.09
C LEU A 161 20.35 9.48 4.56
N GLY A 162 20.85 8.59 5.42
CA GLY A 162 21.66 7.46 4.98
C GLY A 162 20.88 6.54 4.03
N GLN A 163 19.61 6.29 4.35
CA GLN A 163 18.72 5.52 3.48
C GLN A 163 18.34 6.27 2.18
N ALA A 164 18.27 7.59 2.22
CA ALA A 164 18.03 8.43 1.04
C ALA A 164 19.19 8.38 0.04
N GLY A 165 20.42 8.16 0.49
CA GLY A 165 21.59 7.97 -0.39
C GLY A 165 21.41 6.81 -1.38
N ASP A 166 20.81 5.69 -0.95
CA ASP A 166 20.50 4.56 -1.83
C ASP A 166 19.42 4.91 -2.87
N VAL A 167 18.45 5.74 -2.47
CA VAL A 167 17.42 6.27 -3.36
C VAL A 167 18.06 7.17 -4.43
N ALA A 168 18.96 8.06 -4.00
CA ALA A 168 19.69 8.97 -4.88
C ALA A 168 20.54 8.20 -5.91
N ALA A 169 21.30 7.20 -5.47
CA ALA A 169 22.09 6.34 -6.36
C ALA A 169 21.21 5.57 -7.36
N THR A 170 20.06 5.05 -6.89
CA THR A 170 19.09 4.37 -7.75
C THR A 170 18.56 5.30 -8.84
N ILE A 171 18.19 6.53 -8.47
CA ILE A 171 17.69 7.53 -9.41
C ILE A 171 18.78 7.95 -10.41
N ASP A 172 20.01 8.18 -9.95
CA ASP A 172 21.13 8.56 -10.82
C ASP A 172 21.45 7.46 -11.86
N TYR A 173 21.49 6.19 -11.42
CA TYR A 173 21.70 5.06 -12.32
C TYR A 173 20.56 4.90 -13.32
N MET A 174 19.31 4.97 -12.86
CA MET A 174 18.14 4.75 -13.70
C MET A 174 17.91 5.91 -14.69
N SER A 175 18.24 7.14 -14.31
CA SER A 175 18.14 8.32 -15.18
C SER A 175 19.07 8.26 -16.39
N LYS A 176 20.09 7.39 -16.37
CA LYS A 176 21.01 7.16 -17.50
C LYS A 176 20.49 6.11 -18.49
N GLN A 177 19.42 5.39 -18.16
CA GLN A 177 18.87 4.38 -19.04
C GLN A 177 18.09 5.04 -20.19
N PRO A 178 18.26 4.59 -21.44
CA PRO A 178 17.70 5.28 -22.62
C PRO A 178 16.16 5.26 -22.67
N TYR A 179 15.52 4.41 -21.88
CA TYR A 179 14.07 4.29 -21.79
C TYR A 179 13.48 5.09 -20.60
N VAL A 180 14.28 5.84 -19.84
CA VAL A 180 13.81 6.61 -18.68
C VAL A 180 13.74 8.10 -19.01
N ASP A 181 12.63 8.73 -18.67
CA ASP A 181 12.49 10.18 -18.66
C ASP A 181 13.03 10.72 -17.33
N ALA A 182 14.26 11.24 -17.38
CA ALA A 182 14.93 11.81 -16.21
C ALA A 182 14.35 13.15 -15.73
N THR A 183 13.27 13.66 -16.36
CA THR A 183 12.63 14.93 -15.99
C THR A 183 11.26 14.78 -15.34
N HIS A 184 10.73 13.55 -15.31
CA HIS A 184 9.44 13.18 -14.72
C HIS A 184 9.63 11.99 -13.76
N ILE A 185 10.10 12.29 -12.56
CA ILE A 185 10.42 11.30 -11.53
C ILE A 185 9.52 11.51 -10.30
N VAL A 186 8.99 10.41 -9.77
CA VAL A 186 8.28 10.36 -8.49
C VAL A 186 9.07 9.45 -7.56
N VAL A 187 9.10 9.80 -6.27
CA VAL A 187 9.64 8.91 -5.23
C VAL A 187 8.54 8.62 -4.24
N ALA A 188 8.30 7.34 -3.99
CA ALA A 188 7.29 6.87 -3.06
C ALA A 188 7.90 5.87 -2.09
N GLY A 189 7.29 5.72 -0.92
CA GLY A 189 7.71 4.70 0.02
C GLY A 189 6.72 4.46 1.12
N THR A 190 6.87 3.31 1.76
CA THR A 190 6.02 2.88 2.88
C THR A 190 6.81 2.71 4.16
N SER A 191 6.24 3.06 5.32
CA SER A 191 6.88 2.83 6.61
C SER A 191 8.29 3.41 6.66
N HIS A 192 9.31 2.61 6.95
CA HIS A 192 10.71 3.07 6.89
C HIS A 192 11.14 3.61 5.52
N GLY A 193 10.58 3.08 4.42
CA GLY A 193 10.80 3.63 3.08
C GLY A 193 10.08 4.96 2.85
N GLY A 194 8.98 5.23 3.58
CA GLY A 194 8.32 6.54 3.60
C GLY A 194 9.20 7.60 4.29
N LEU A 195 9.88 7.23 5.38
CA LEU A 195 10.91 8.09 6.00
C LEU A 195 12.03 8.41 5.00
N ALA A 196 12.60 7.39 4.35
CA ALA A 196 13.66 7.56 3.35
C ALA A 196 13.21 8.44 2.18
N THR A 197 11.96 8.28 1.72
CA THR A 197 11.36 9.10 0.66
C THR A 197 11.28 10.58 1.05
N ILE A 198 10.86 10.87 2.27
CA ILE A 198 10.76 12.25 2.75
C ILE A 198 12.15 12.86 3.03
N ALA A 199 13.09 12.06 3.54
CA ALA A 199 14.49 12.48 3.71
C ALA A 199 15.17 12.78 2.37
N TYR A 200 14.94 11.94 1.34
CA TYR A 200 15.44 12.16 -0.02
C TYR A 200 14.99 13.50 -0.61
N GLY A 201 13.82 13.99 -0.19
CA GLY A 201 13.33 15.31 -0.58
C GLY A 201 14.29 16.47 -0.29
N THR A 202 15.27 16.29 0.60
CA THR A 202 16.30 17.29 0.93
C THR A 202 17.45 17.38 -0.08
N GLU A 203 17.60 16.37 -0.92
CA GLU A 203 18.69 16.23 -1.91
C GLU A 203 18.17 15.77 -3.28
N ALA A 204 16.87 16.00 -3.52
CA ALA A 204 16.18 15.47 -4.68
C ALA A 204 16.83 15.91 -6.01
N ALA A 205 16.96 14.97 -6.93
CA ALA A 205 17.47 15.26 -8.27
C ALA A 205 16.53 16.23 -9.01
N PRO A 206 17.03 17.09 -9.93
CA PRO A 206 16.22 18.12 -10.58
C PRO A 206 14.95 17.62 -11.31
N GLY A 207 14.94 16.36 -11.75
CA GLY A 207 13.79 15.74 -12.42
C GLY A 207 12.69 15.23 -11.49
N VAL A 208 12.90 15.26 -10.17
CA VAL A 208 11.93 14.78 -9.18
C VAL A 208 10.84 15.81 -8.97
N ARG A 209 9.60 15.41 -9.22
CA ARG A 209 8.42 16.29 -9.18
C ARG A 209 7.54 16.10 -7.96
N ALA A 210 7.60 14.92 -7.34
CA ALA A 210 6.68 14.54 -6.28
C ALA A 210 7.27 13.49 -5.35
N LEU A 211 6.97 13.63 -4.05
CA LEU A 211 7.21 12.63 -3.02
C LEU A 211 5.87 12.06 -2.52
N ILE A 212 5.77 10.75 -2.34
CA ILE A 212 4.57 10.09 -1.81
C ILE A 212 4.92 9.25 -0.58
N ASN A 213 4.39 9.63 0.56
CA ASN A 213 4.62 9.01 1.85
C ASN A 213 3.41 8.19 2.28
N PHE A 214 3.50 6.86 2.21
CA PHE A 214 2.49 5.94 2.73
C PHE A 214 2.87 5.50 4.15
N SER A 215 2.16 6.00 5.17
CA SER A 215 2.42 5.63 6.57
C SER A 215 3.91 5.62 6.94
N GLY A 216 4.67 6.66 6.58
CA GLY A 216 6.12 6.68 6.75
C GLY A 216 6.59 7.02 8.16
N GLY A 217 7.71 6.43 8.55
CA GLY A 217 8.35 6.70 9.83
C GLY A 217 9.40 5.66 10.19
N LEU A 218 10.03 5.83 11.34
CA LEU A 218 10.93 4.84 11.93
C LEU A 218 10.65 4.73 13.42
N ARG A 219 10.16 3.57 13.83
CA ARG A 219 9.83 3.29 15.22
C ARG A 219 11.07 2.81 15.95
N GLN A 220 11.40 3.46 17.06
CA GLN A 220 12.60 3.16 17.86
C GLN A 220 12.24 3.10 19.35
N ASP A 221 11.43 2.12 19.77
CA ASP A 221 10.92 2.04 21.14
C ASP A 221 12.01 2.00 22.24
N SER A 222 13.24 1.61 21.89
CA SER A 222 14.40 1.60 22.79
C SER A 222 15.01 2.98 23.04
N CYS A 223 14.63 4.00 22.28
CA CYS A 223 15.15 5.35 22.38
C CYS A 223 14.25 6.22 23.25
N GLU A 224 14.86 7.04 24.10
CA GLU A 224 14.13 8.06 24.86
C GLU A 224 13.48 9.06 23.89
N ASP A 225 12.22 9.43 24.15
CA ASP A 225 11.45 10.35 23.32
C ASP A 225 11.48 9.98 21.81
N TRP A 226 11.40 8.69 21.46
CA TRP A 226 11.49 8.28 20.05
C TRP A 226 10.43 8.94 19.15
N GLN A 227 9.26 9.27 19.70
CA GLN A 227 8.19 9.99 19.00
C GLN A 227 8.56 11.44 18.71
N GLY A 228 9.08 12.17 19.71
CA GLY A 228 9.57 13.53 19.52
C GLY A 228 10.79 13.56 18.60
N ASN A 229 11.66 12.55 18.67
CA ASN A 229 12.79 12.39 17.78
C ASN A 229 12.36 12.19 16.32
N LEU A 230 11.41 11.31 16.06
CA LEU A 230 10.81 11.13 14.74
C LEU A 230 10.18 12.43 14.24
N THR A 231 9.43 13.13 15.10
CA THR A 231 8.83 14.43 14.77
C THR A 231 9.88 15.49 14.40
N ARG A 232 10.99 15.58 15.15
CA ARG A 232 12.11 16.48 14.85
C ARG A 232 12.79 16.13 13.53
N ALA A 233 12.98 14.85 13.24
CA ALA A 233 13.56 14.40 11.97
C ALA A 233 12.71 14.84 10.78
N PHE A 234 11.39 14.65 10.83
CA PHE A 234 10.48 15.16 9.80
C PHE A 234 10.52 16.69 9.68
N GLY A 235 10.59 17.42 10.80
CA GLY A 235 10.80 18.87 10.76
C GLY A 235 12.08 19.28 10.03
N ALA A 236 13.19 18.62 10.32
CA ALA A 236 14.48 18.89 9.68
C ALA A 236 14.49 18.56 8.18
N TYR A 237 13.75 17.53 7.74
CA TYR A 237 13.57 17.26 6.31
C TYR A 237 12.72 18.34 5.63
N GLY A 238 11.63 18.76 6.29
CA GLY A 238 10.73 19.81 5.81
C GLY A 238 11.42 21.16 5.63
N GLU A 239 12.36 21.50 6.50
CA GLU A 239 13.16 22.73 6.39
C GLU A 239 14.00 22.80 5.10
N LYS A 240 14.43 21.65 4.57
CA LYS A 240 15.37 21.60 3.44
C LYS A 240 14.74 21.19 2.12
N THR A 241 13.57 20.55 2.15
CA THR A 241 12.96 20.01 0.94
C THR A 241 12.41 21.10 0.03
N THR A 242 12.52 20.87 -1.28
CA THR A 242 11.96 21.74 -2.32
C THR A 242 10.89 21.05 -3.16
N VAL A 243 10.66 19.75 -2.92
CA VAL A 243 9.74 18.91 -3.69
C VAL A 243 8.41 18.79 -2.95
N PRO A 244 7.26 18.99 -3.62
CA PRO A 244 5.97 18.79 -2.97
C PRO A 244 5.77 17.33 -2.56
N SER A 245 5.08 17.11 -1.44
CA SER A 245 4.80 15.78 -0.92
C SER A 245 3.31 15.54 -0.62
N LEU A 246 2.87 14.30 -0.86
CA LEU A 246 1.56 13.77 -0.47
C LEU A 246 1.76 12.69 0.60
N TRP A 247 1.04 12.81 1.70
CA TRP A 247 1.11 11.89 2.83
C TRP A 247 -0.22 11.18 2.97
N LEU A 248 -0.20 9.86 3.13
CA LEU A 248 -1.38 9.03 3.32
C LEU A 248 -1.25 8.25 4.62
N TYR A 249 -2.16 8.51 5.55
CA TYR A 249 -2.24 7.85 6.86
C TYR A 249 -3.70 7.50 7.17
N GLY A 250 -3.92 6.48 7.99
CA GLY A 250 -5.26 6.04 8.39
C GLY A 250 -5.39 5.85 9.90
N ASP A 251 -6.64 5.87 10.37
CA ASP A 251 -7.00 5.91 11.80
C ASP A 251 -6.55 4.68 12.60
N ASN A 252 -6.55 3.50 11.96
CA ASN A 252 -6.22 2.23 12.59
C ASN A 252 -4.81 1.75 12.22
N ASP A 253 -3.88 2.66 11.92
CA ASP A 253 -2.46 2.33 11.74
C ASP A 253 -1.89 1.79 13.06
N SER A 254 -1.38 0.56 13.04
CA SER A 254 -0.85 -0.11 14.24
C SER A 254 0.50 0.45 14.72
N VAL A 255 1.17 1.26 13.88
CA VAL A 255 2.52 1.76 14.12
C VAL A 255 2.50 3.24 14.50
N TRP A 256 1.69 4.06 13.81
CA TRP A 256 1.64 5.51 14.01
C TRP A 256 0.28 5.97 14.51
N ASN A 257 0.21 6.40 15.76
CA ASN A 257 -1.02 6.99 16.29
C ASN A 257 -1.27 8.40 15.72
N ALA A 258 -2.54 8.84 15.73
CA ALA A 258 -2.94 10.13 15.17
C ALA A 258 -2.18 11.35 15.75
N PRO A 259 -1.94 11.47 17.08
CA PRO A 259 -1.12 12.56 17.61
C PRO A 259 0.29 12.62 17.04
N LEU A 260 0.96 11.48 16.88
CA LEU A 260 2.29 11.41 16.29
C LEU A 260 2.28 11.84 14.82
N VAL A 261 1.33 11.34 14.03
CA VAL A 261 1.17 11.72 12.61
C VAL A 261 0.93 13.23 12.47
N ALA A 262 0.04 13.79 13.29
CA ALA A 262 -0.23 15.22 13.31
C ALA A 262 1.03 16.04 13.68
N GLY A 263 1.81 15.56 14.66
CA GLY A 263 3.08 16.17 15.06
C GLY A 263 4.11 16.17 13.93
N MET A 264 4.32 15.03 13.27
CA MET A 264 5.23 14.91 12.12
C MET A 264 4.82 15.83 10.96
N TYR A 265 3.52 15.85 10.62
CA TYR A 265 3.00 16.69 9.54
C TYR A 265 3.17 18.19 9.84
N ALA A 266 2.84 18.61 11.06
CA ALA A 266 3.00 20.00 11.48
C ALA A 266 4.48 20.42 11.49
N ALA A 267 5.38 19.57 12.00
CA ALA A 267 6.81 19.84 12.02
C ALA A 267 7.38 19.96 10.60
N TYR A 268 7.03 19.03 9.69
CA TYR A 268 7.49 19.07 8.30
C TYR A 268 7.02 20.34 7.57
N GLY A 269 5.76 20.75 7.77
CA GLY A 269 5.20 21.96 7.15
C GLY A 269 5.63 23.29 7.79
N ALA A 270 6.26 23.27 8.97
CA ALA A 270 6.53 24.47 9.77
C ALA A 270 7.39 25.53 9.05
N HIS A 271 8.23 25.09 8.11
CA HIS A 271 9.15 25.94 7.35
C HIS A 271 8.74 26.14 5.89
N GLY A 272 7.46 25.91 5.57
CA GLY A 272 6.90 26.19 4.24
C GLY A 272 7.02 25.05 3.23
N ALA A 273 7.42 23.85 3.66
CA ALA A 273 7.39 22.66 2.81
C ALA A 273 5.99 22.46 2.22
N SER A 274 5.92 22.22 0.91
CA SER A 274 4.64 21.93 0.25
C SER A 274 4.23 20.50 0.58
N VAL A 275 3.26 20.36 1.49
CA VAL A 275 2.79 19.06 1.97
C VAL A 275 1.26 19.01 1.96
N LYS A 276 0.70 17.86 1.58
CA LYS A 276 -0.72 17.56 1.71
C LYS A 276 -0.90 16.24 2.45
N MET A 277 -1.69 16.26 3.51
CA MET A 277 -2.16 15.05 4.19
C MET A 277 -3.48 14.57 3.57
N VAL A 278 -3.59 13.24 3.43
CA VAL A 278 -4.84 12.53 3.17
C VAL A 278 -5.02 11.53 4.30
N ASP A 279 -6.01 11.82 5.13
CA ASP A 279 -6.58 10.87 6.06
C ASP A 279 -7.63 10.06 5.30
N PHE A 280 -7.39 8.76 5.15
CA PHE A 280 -8.31 7.85 4.46
C PHE A 280 -9.22 7.08 5.43
N GLY A 281 -9.21 7.42 6.71
CA GLY A 281 -9.96 6.74 7.76
C GLY A 281 -9.41 5.34 8.04
N LYS A 282 -10.31 4.39 8.27
CA LYS A 282 -9.92 3.00 8.57
C LYS A 282 -9.74 2.18 7.31
N TYR A 283 -8.70 1.35 7.29
CA TYR A 283 -8.50 0.33 6.26
C TYR A 283 -8.35 -1.04 6.88
N LYS A 284 -9.24 -1.96 6.48
CA LYS A 284 -9.30 -3.35 6.95
C LYS A 284 -9.04 -3.45 8.46
N ASN A 285 -8.17 -4.36 8.88
CA ASN A 285 -7.72 -4.50 10.27
C ASN A 285 -6.57 -3.55 10.63
N ASP A 286 -5.76 -3.11 9.67
CA ASP A 286 -4.63 -2.21 9.88
C ASP A 286 -4.46 -1.26 8.68
N ALA A 287 -4.34 0.04 8.93
CA ALA A 287 -4.08 1.01 7.87
C ALA A 287 -2.65 0.90 7.29
N HIS A 288 -1.70 0.34 8.05
CA HIS A 288 -0.30 0.26 7.67
C HIS A 288 -0.02 -0.62 6.43
N ARG A 289 -0.95 -1.52 6.09
CA ARG A 289 -0.86 -2.42 4.92
C ARG A 289 -1.39 -1.82 3.61
N LEU A 290 -1.97 -0.61 3.63
CA LEU A 290 -2.76 -0.07 2.52
C LEU A 290 -2.11 -0.22 1.14
N VAL A 291 -0.85 0.21 1.00
CA VAL A 291 -0.18 0.26 -0.32
C VAL A 291 0.22 -1.11 -0.86
N GLY A 292 0.33 -2.11 0.02
CA GLY A 292 0.69 -3.48 -0.34
C GLY A 292 -0.50 -4.33 -0.81
N ASP A 293 -1.72 -3.81 -0.69
CA ASP A 293 -2.95 -4.52 -1.06
C ASP A 293 -3.52 -4.02 -2.38
N ARG A 294 -4.00 -4.95 -3.21
CA ARG A 294 -4.76 -4.65 -4.43
C ARG A 294 -6.02 -3.83 -4.16
N ASP A 295 -6.73 -4.11 -3.07
CA ASP A 295 -7.92 -3.33 -2.70
C ASP A 295 -7.58 -1.90 -2.28
N GLY A 296 -6.36 -1.69 -1.76
CA GLY A 296 -5.88 -0.38 -1.33
C GLY A 296 -5.78 0.62 -2.48
N VAL A 297 -5.53 0.15 -3.71
CA VAL A 297 -5.43 0.99 -4.91
C VAL A 297 -6.64 1.91 -5.07
N ARG A 298 -7.85 1.40 -4.85
CA ARG A 298 -9.09 2.19 -4.96
C ARG A 298 -9.22 3.27 -3.90
N VAL A 299 -8.51 3.13 -2.78
CA VAL A 299 -8.48 4.09 -1.67
C VAL A 299 -7.45 5.18 -1.95
N TRP A 300 -6.20 4.80 -2.29
CA TRP A 300 -5.12 5.78 -2.42
C TRP A 300 -4.98 6.40 -3.81
N TRP A 301 -5.33 5.68 -4.88
CA TRP A 301 -5.12 6.15 -6.26
C TRP A 301 -5.78 7.51 -6.54
N PRO A 302 -7.05 7.78 -6.17
CA PRO A 302 -7.68 9.07 -6.49
C PRO A 302 -6.93 10.29 -5.92
N ALA A 303 -6.38 10.16 -4.71
CA ALA A 303 -5.59 11.21 -4.09
C ALA A 303 -4.22 11.38 -4.76
N VAL A 304 -3.57 10.25 -5.07
CA VAL A 304 -2.28 10.20 -5.77
C VAL A 304 -2.40 10.79 -7.17
N GLU A 305 -3.41 10.39 -7.95
CA GLU A 305 -3.71 10.92 -9.28
C GLU A 305 -3.84 12.44 -9.27
N ALA A 306 -4.70 12.97 -8.41
CA ALA A 306 -4.93 14.40 -8.33
C ALA A 306 -3.65 15.16 -7.94
N PHE A 307 -2.78 14.56 -7.12
CA PHE A 307 -1.51 15.13 -6.74
C PHE A 307 -0.48 15.09 -7.87
N LEU A 308 -0.33 13.94 -8.53
CA LEU A 308 0.57 13.75 -9.66
C LEU A 308 0.22 14.66 -10.83
N ALA A 309 -1.08 14.82 -11.15
CA ALA A 309 -1.53 15.74 -12.18
C ALA A 309 -1.10 17.19 -11.88
N ARG A 310 -1.17 17.64 -10.61
CA ARG A 310 -0.68 18.97 -10.19
C ARG A 310 0.84 19.09 -10.26
N ALA A 311 1.56 18.00 -10.06
CA ALA A 311 3.01 17.94 -10.18
C ALA A 311 3.50 17.83 -11.64
N GLY A 312 2.59 17.84 -12.62
CA GLY A 312 2.92 17.70 -14.05
C GLY A 312 3.29 16.28 -14.46
N MET A 313 2.89 15.29 -13.66
CA MET A 313 3.15 13.88 -13.92
C MET A 313 1.99 13.25 -14.71
N PRO A 314 2.24 12.35 -15.66
CA PRO A 314 1.19 11.70 -16.45
C PRO A 314 0.33 10.77 -15.57
N THR A 315 -0.99 10.79 -15.76
CA THR A 315 -1.93 9.97 -14.96
C THR A 315 -2.93 9.19 -15.79
N ALA A 316 -2.99 9.42 -17.11
CA ALA A 316 -3.90 8.72 -18.00
C ALA A 316 -3.46 7.26 -18.15
N VAL A 317 -4.42 6.34 -18.10
CA VAL A 317 -4.18 4.92 -18.41
C VAL A 317 -3.75 4.81 -19.88
N GLN A 318 -2.64 4.12 -20.11
CA GLN A 318 -2.02 3.89 -21.42
C GLN A 318 -1.99 2.41 -21.80
N TYR A 319 -2.07 1.50 -20.82
CA TYR A 319 -1.95 0.07 -21.02
C TYR A 319 -2.99 -0.70 -20.20
N HIS A 320 -3.51 -1.76 -20.80
CA HIS A 320 -4.26 -2.77 -20.06
C HIS A 320 -3.28 -3.77 -19.43
N VAL A 321 -3.08 -3.68 -18.12
CA VAL A 321 -2.25 -4.61 -17.35
C VAL A 321 -3.17 -5.49 -16.52
N ALA A 322 -3.21 -6.79 -16.77
CA ALA A 322 -4.14 -7.68 -16.08
C ALA A 322 -3.86 -7.79 -14.57
N ASP A 323 -4.92 -7.89 -13.78
CA ASP A 323 -4.86 -8.35 -12.39
C ASP A 323 -4.86 -9.89 -12.34
N PRO A 324 -4.44 -10.51 -11.22
CA PRO A 324 -4.61 -11.95 -11.03
C PRO A 324 -6.07 -12.37 -11.22
N ALA A 325 -6.30 -13.26 -12.19
CA ALA A 325 -7.64 -13.69 -12.57
C ALA A 325 -8.19 -14.70 -11.55
N ALA A 326 -9.33 -14.37 -10.94
CA ALA A 326 -10.05 -15.30 -10.08
C ALA A 326 -10.70 -16.42 -10.93
N PRO A 327 -10.65 -17.69 -10.48
CA PRO A 327 -11.41 -18.76 -11.11
C PRO A 327 -12.91 -18.49 -11.09
N GLN A 328 -13.64 -19.03 -12.08
CA GLN A 328 -15.09 -18.90 -12.13
C GLN A 328 -15.76 -19.67 -10.99
N ALA A 329 -16.88 -19.12 -10.49
CA ALA A 329 -17.70 -19.80 -9.51
C ALA A 329 -18.28 -21.10 -10.10
N THR A 330 -18.16 -22.20 -9.36
CA THR A 330 -18.59 -23.52 -9.84
C THR A 330 -20.02 -23.88 -9.44
N GLY A 331 -20.59 -23.14 -8.48
CA GLY A 331 -21.89 -23.49 -7.88
C GLY A 331 -21.86 -24.76 -7.03
N PHE A 332 -20.66 -25.23 -6.64
CA PHE A 332 -20.49 -26.47 -5.85
C PHE A 332 -21.23 -26.42 -4.51
N ALA A 333 -21.18 -25.29 -3.80
CA ALA A 333 -21.89 -25.05 -2.54
C ALA A 333 -22.10 -23.55 -2.31
N ALA A 334 -22.98 -23.20 -1.36
CA ALA A 334 -23.02 -21.84 -0.82
C ALA A 334 -21.71 -21.54 -0.06
N LEU A 335 -21.24 -20.29 -0.11
CA LEU A 335 -19.98 -19.90 0.52
C LEU A 335 -20.00 -20.13 2.04
N ASP A 336 -21.14 -19.92 2.70
CA ASP A 336 -21.29 -20.10 4.15
C ASP A 336 -21.57 -21.56 4.56
N ALA A 337 -21.63 -22.50 3.62
CA ALA A 337 -21.80 -23.93 3.89
C ALA A 337 -20.49 -24.57 4.38
N VAL A 338 -20.12 -24.31 5.63
CA VAL A 338 -18.88 -24.80 6.26
C VAL A 338 -18.74 -26.33 6.19
N ASP A 339 -19.83 -27.07 6.30
CA ASP A 339 -19.82 -28.54 6.25
C ASP A 339 -19.69 -29.10 4.83
N ALA A 340 -19.80 -28.24 3.80
CA ALA A 340 -19.59 -28.61 2.40
C ALA A 340 -18.12 -28.54 1.97
N VAL A 341 -17.25 -27.93 2.77
CA VAL A 341 -15.81 -27.85 2.46
C VAL A 341 -15.19 -29.25 2.61
N PRO A 342 -14.61 -29.83 1.55
CA PRO A 342 -14.15 -31.20 1.58
C PRO A 342 -12.89 -31.35 2.44
N PHE A 343 -12.69 -32.56 2.97
CA PHE A 343 -11.49 -33.03 3.69
C PHE A 343 -11.20 -32.33 5.03
N LEU A 344 -11.92 -31.27 5.38
CA LEU A 344 -11.68 -30.56 6.64
C LEU A 344 -12.12 -31.36 7.86
N ASP A 345 -11.29 -31.33 8.90
CA ASP A 345 -11.67 -31.71 10.26
C ASP A 345 -12.31 -30.53 11.00
N ASN A 346 -12.43 -30.63 12.34
CA ASN A 346 -13.01 -29.55 13.14
C ASN A 346 -12.15 -28.28 13.14
N GLU A 347 -10.82 -28.43 13.13
CA GLU A 347 -9.90 -27.29 13.10
C GLU A 347 -9.98 -26.58 11.75
N GLY A 348 -9.99 -27.34 10.65
CA GLY A 348 -10.22 -26.80 9.31
C GLY A 348 -11.54 -26.08 9.18
N ARG A 349 -12.64 -26.65 9.70
CA ARG A 349 -13.95 -25.96 9.70
C ARG A 349 -13.90 -24.64 10.49
N ASN A 350 -13.16 -24.57 11.59
CA ASN A 350 -12.95 -23.31 12.31
C ASN A 350 -12.09 -22.33 11.51
N GLY A 351 -11.04 -22.81 10.84
CA GLY A 351 -10.24 -22.04 9.90
C GLY A 351 -11.07 -21.45 8.76
N TYR A 352 -12.00 -22.22 8.20
CA TYR A 352 -12.92 -21.74 7.17
C TYR A 352 -13.89 -20.70 7.70
N ARG A 353 -14.44 -20.87 8.91
CA ARG A 353 -15.25 -19.82 9.56
C ARG A 353 -14.46 -18.53 9.73
N ASN A 354 -13.18 -18.61 10.11
CA ASN A 354 -12.33 -17.43 10.18
C ASN A 354 -12.14 -16.78 8.81
N PHE A 355 -11.91 -17.58 7.76
CA PHE A 355 -11.82 -17.11 6.37
C PHE A 355 -13.07 -16.31 5.93
N LEU A 356 -14.27 -16.74 6.31
CA LEU A 356 -15.51 -16.04 5.96
C LEU A 356 -15.60 -14.63 6.54
N HIS A 357 -14.87 -14.35 7.63
CA HIS A 357 -14.82 -13.04 8.28
C HIS A 357 -13.70 -12.13 7.76
N GLN A 358 -12.82 -12.63 6.88
CA GLN A 358 -11.72 -11.85 6.30
C GLN A 358 -12.26 -10.81 5.30
N TYR A 359 -11.52 -9.75 5.05
CA TYR A 359 -11.81 -8.73 4.05
C TYR A 359 -11.72 -9.28 2.61
N PRO A 360 -12.25 -8.55 1.60
CA PRO A 360 -12.04 -8.87 0.20
C PRO A 360 -10.56 -9.01 -0.20
N SER A 361 -10.33 -9.58 -1.38
CA SER A 361 -9.06 -10.15 -1.82
C SER A 361 -8.59 -11.22 -0.85
N ARG A 362 -9.34 -12.33 -0.81
CA ARG A 362 -9.06 -13.49 0.05
C ARG A 362 -9.22 -14.81 -0.70
N ALA A 363 -8.50 -15.84 -0.26
CA ALA A 363 -8.63 -17.18 -0.81
C ALA A 363 -8.49 -18.26 0.26
N PHE A 364 -9.17 -19.39 0.04
CA PHE A 364 -9.10 -20.59 0.87
C PHE A 364 -8.71 -21.78 0.01
N ALA A 365 -7.69 -22.54 0.45
CA ALA A 365 -7.21 -23.72 -0.24
C ALA A 365 -7.29 -24.95 0.68
N VAL A 366 -7.58 -26.11 0.09
CA VAL A 366 -7.66 -27.41 0.76
C VAL A 366 -7.00 -28.50 -0.08
N SER A 367 -6.61 -29.60 0.56
CA SER A 367 -6.16 -30.81 -0.10
C SER A 367 -6.82 -32.06 0.46
N ASP A 368 -6.72 -33.15 -0.30
CA ASP A 368 -7.27 -34.46 0.03
C ASP A 368 -6.66 -35.05 1.32
N SER A 369 -5.46 -34.60 1.71
CA SER A 369 -4.81 -34.97 2.97
C SER A 369 -5.45 -34.31 4.21
N GLY A 370 -6.44 -33.42 4.01
CA GLY A 370 -7.06 -32.61 5.06
C GLY A 370 -6.28 -31.34 5.43
N ALA A 371 -5.16 -31.05 4.74
CA ALA A 371 -4.46 -29.79 4.93
C ALA A 371 -5.24 -28.63 4.31
N TRP A 372 -5.12 -27.47 4.91
CA TRP A 372 -5.82 -26.27 4.48
C TRP A 372 -5.01 -25.03 4.81
N SER A 373 -5.28 -23.94 4.10
CA SER A 373 -4.84 -22.62 4.52
C SER A 373 -5.70 -21.54 3.87
N TRP A 374 -5.56 -20.31 4.34
CA TRP A 374 -6.16 -19.15 3.72
C TRP A 374 -5.17 -17.98 3.69
N ALA A 375 -5.47 -17.01 2.83
CA ALA A 375 -4.75 -15.75 2.76
C ALA A 375 -5.72 -14.61 2.46
N GLU A 376 -5.34 -13.40 2.87
CA GLU A 376 -6.09 -12.17 2.67
C GLU A 376 -5.10 -11.02 2.36
N GLY A 377 -5.46 -10.14 1.43
CA GLY A 377 -4.64 -9.00 1.02
C GLY A 377 -3.56 -9.35 -0.01
N GLY A 378 -2.60 -8.44 -0.17
CA GLY A 378 -1.55 -8.55 -1.19
C GLY A 378 -2.05 -8.35 -2.62
N ASP A 379 -1.24 -8.82 -3.59
CA ASP A 379 -1.61 -8.88 -5.02
C ASP A 379 -2.39 -10.16 -5.36
N ASP A 380 -1.88 -11.31 -4.90
CA ASP A 380 -2.42 -12.64 -5.21
C ASP A 380 -2.58 -13.53 -3.96
N PRO A 381 -3.68 -13.36 -3.20
CA PRO A 381 -3.98 -14.22 -2.05
C PRO A 381 -4.23 -15.68 -2.45
N MET A 382 -4.57 -15.97 -3.71
CA MET A 382 -4.83 -17.33 -4.17
C MET A 382 -3.56 -18.17 -4.15
N SER A 383 -2.49 -17.66 -4.77
CA SER A 383 -1.18 -18.32 -4.76
C SER A 383 -0.63 -18.50 -3.34
N VAL A 384 -0.83 -17.50 -2.47
CA VAL A 384 -0.40 -17.58 -1.06
C VAL A 384 -1.16 -18.69 -0.31
N ALA A 385 -2.47 -18.77 -0.46
CA ALA A 385 -3.29 -19.80 0.18
C ALA A 385 -2.92 -21.21 -0.30
N VAL A 386 -2.68 -21.39 -1.61
CA VAL A 386 -2.24 -22.69 -2.14
C VAL A 386 -0.85 -23.05 -1.62
N ALA A 387 0.12 -22.13 -1.69
CA ALA A 387 1.49 -22.38 -1.24
C ALA A 387 1.57 -22.70 0.26
N ASN A 388 0.79 -22.00 1.10
CA ASN A 388 0.77 -22.25 2.54
C ASN A 388 0.08 -23.57 2.89
N CYS A 389 -0.99 -23.94 2.18
CA CYS A 389 -1.61 -25.25 2.30
C CYS A 389 -0.60 -26.35 1.94
N GLN A 390 0.14 -26.17 0.83
CA GLN A 390 1.06 -27.17 0.32
C GLN A 390 2.22 -27.47 1.28
N LYS A 391 2.66 -26.48 2.08
CA LYS A 391 3.69 -26.67 3.12
C LYS A 391 3.31 -27.73 4.16
N GLN A 392 2.01 -28.00 4.33
CA GLN A 392 1.48 -28.94 5.31
C GLN A 392 0.83 -30.18 4.68
N SER A 393 0.86 -30.32 3.34
CA SER A 393 0.19 -31.40 2.64
C SER A 393 1.14 -32.26 1.82
N SER A 394 0.92 -33.57 1.87
CA SER A 394 1.49 -34.53 0.90
C SER A 394 0.73 -34.58 -0.43
N ASP A 395 -0.50 -34.06 -0.45
CA ASP A 395 -1.37 -34.06 -1.63
C ASP A 395 -1.45 -32.64 -2.25
N PRO A 396 -1.83 -32.51 -3.53
CA PRO A 396 -1.96 -31.20 -4.16
C PRO A 396 -3.04 -30.34 -3.51
N CYS A 397 -2.67 -29.13 -3.07
CA CYS A 397 -3.62 -28.14 -2.60
C CYS A 397 -4.33 -27.44 -3.76
N ARG A 398 -5.64 -27.22 -3.61
CA ARG A 398 -6.51 -26.59 -4.60
C ARG A 398 -7.39 -25.52 -3.95
N LEU A 399 -7.72 -24.50 -4.73
CA LEU A 399 -8.63 -23.44 -4.27
C LEU A 399 -10.04 -24.00 -4.06
N TYR A 400 -10.61 -23.73 -2.89
CA TYR A 400 -12.02 -23.99 -2.59
C TYR A 400 -12.86 -22.72 -2.74
N ALA A 401 -12.39 -21.60 -2.21
CA ALA A 401 -13.10 -20.32 -2.28
C ALA A 401 -12.14 -19.17 -2.60
N VAL A 402 -12.62 -18.23 -3.41
CA VAL A 402 -11.95 -16.97 -3.73
C VAL A 402 -12.96 -15.85 -3.56
N ASP A 403 -12.63 -14.88 -2.70
CA ASP A 403 -13.52 -13.80 -2.27
C ASP A 403 -14.89 -14.32 -1.79
N ASN A 404 -15.92 -14.08 -2.60
CA ASN A 404 -17.30 -14.45 -2.30
C ASN A 404 -17.80 -15.66 -3.11
N SER A 405 -16.91 -16.37 -3.79
CA SER A 405 -17.25 -17.47 -4.70
C SER A 405 -16.62 -18.78 -4.28
N VAL A 406 -17.39 -19.86 -4.30
CA VAL A 406 -16.86 -21.22 -4.26
C VAL A 406 -16.40 -21.60 -5.67
N VAL A 407 -15.12 -21.97 -5.79
CA VAL A 407 -14.43 -22.31 -7.05
C VAL A 407 -14.05 -23.79 -7.14
N TRP A 408 -14.55 -24.60 -6.20
CA TRP A 408 -14.24 -26.02 -6.10
C TRP A 408 -14.89 -26.87 -7.21
N GLY A 409 -14.14 -27.76 -7.87
CA GLY A 409 -14.64 -28.65 -8.92
C GLY A 409 -13.54 -29.27 -9.78
N ASN A 410 -13.88 -29.99 -10.86
CA ASN A 410 -12.91 -30.66 -11.73
C ASN A 410 -11.92 -29.72 -12.46
N GLN A 411 -12.16 -28.41 -12.44
CA GLN A 411 -11.30 -27.37 -13.01
C GLN A 411 -10.50 -26.59 -11.94
N SER A 412 -10.67 -26.89 -10.64
CA SER A 412 -10.00 -26.16 -9.55
C SER A 412 -8.49 -26.42 -9.44
N SER A 413 -7.96 -27.32 -10.28
CA SER A 413 -6.53 -27.61 -10.44
C SER A 413 -5.81 -26.68 -11.41
N GLN A 414 -6.53 -25.83 -12.16
CA GLN A 414 -5.94 -24.88 -13.10
C GLN A 414 -5.97 -23.47 -12.50
N THR A 415 -5.14 -23.22 -11.49
CA THR A 415 -4.59 -21.86 -11.34
C THR A 415 -3.83 -21.55 -12.63
N ALA A 416 -4.15 -20.40 -13.23
CA ALA A 416 -3.59 -19.94 -14.50
C ALA A 416 -2.09 -20.16 -14.58
N ASP A 417 -1.62 -20.62 -15.75
CA ASP A 417 -0.24 -20.88 -16.09
C ASP A 417 0.72 -19.87 -15.45
N ALA A 418 1.54 -20.35 -14.52
CA ALA A 418 2.85 -19.78 -14.31
C ALA A 418 3.65 -20.06 -15.58
N GLY A 419 3.59 -19.15 -16.54
CA GLY A 419 4.55 -19.13 -17.65
C GLY A 419 5.97 -19.14 -17.07
N ASP A 420 6.76 -20.12 -17.50
CA ASP A 420 8.17 -20.36 -17.21
C ASP A 420 8.86 -19.25 -16.40
N ALA A 421 8.88 -19.42 -15.08
CA ALA A 421 9.80 -18.72 -14.19
C ALA A 421 10.60 -19.79 -13.43
N ASP A 422 11.88 -19.84 -13.78
CA ASP A 422 12.92 -20.75 -13.31
C ASP A 422 12.85 -21.12 -11.82
N ALA A 423 13.31 -22.33 -11.57
CA ALA A 423 13.59 -22.88 -10.25
C ALA A 423 14.48 -21.96 -9.41
N ASN A 424 13.87 -21.15 -8.54
CA ASN A 424 14.46 -20.77 -7.27
C ASN A 424 13.38 -20.34 -6.27
N GLY A 425 13.39 -20.98 -5.11
CA GLY A 425 12.29 -21.00 -4.14
C GLY A 425 11.77 -19.63 -3.74
N ARG A 426 10.52 -19.34 -4.12
CA ARG A 426 9.73 -18.22 -3.61
C ARG A 426 9.07 -18.64 -2.30
N LYS A 427 9.56 -18.10 -1.18
CA LYS A 427 8.82 -18.07 0.08
C LYS A 427 8.11 -16.72 0.10
N ALA A 428 6.77 -16.75 0.15
CA ALA A 428 5.97 -15.67 0.70
C ALA A 428 5.57 -16.08 2.12
N ILE A 429 5.74 -15.19 3.10
CA ILE A 429 5.19 -15.39 4.44
C ILE A 429 4.29 -14.22 4.82
N ALA A 430 3.07 -14.64 5.17
CA ALA A 430 1.97 -13.85 5.70
C ALA A 430 2.30 -13.18 7.04
N SER A 431 1.56 -12.10 7.27
CA SER A 431 1.16 -11.55 8.56
C SER A 431 1.13 -12.63 9.64
N ARG A 432 2.02 -12.50 10.63
CA ARG A 432 1.87 -13.13 11.94
C ARG A 432 1.15 -12.14 12.84
N GLU A 433 0.24 -12.66 13.66
CA GLU A 433 -0.20 -12.01 14.89
C GLU A 433 0.98 -11.54 15.74
#